data_AF-A0AAE3P5P6-F1
#
_entry.id   AF-A0AAE3P5P6-F1
#
_cell.length_a   1.000
_cell.length_b   1.000
_cell.length_c   1.000
_cell.angle_alpha   90.00
_cell.angle_beta   90.00
_cell.angle_gamma   90.00
#
_symmetry.space_group_name_H-M   'P 1'
#
loop_
_entity.id
_entity.type
_entity.pdbx_description
1 polymer ?
#
loop_
_entity_poly.entity_id
_entity_poly.type
_entity_poly.pdbx_seq_one_letter_code
_entity_poly.pdbx_strand_id
1 'polypeptide(L)'
;MNPIGNTPIFLSFVSHLSEPERIKVARTGIIEEHPWLFEEVEDDSESVALTPLGTPILAGPGTITTALSLTGNKSDLSVIFIVIATFALVCLITYICFIYGEKLTKSMSPSFIGVITRLIGLILSVVAVQMIIEGVTEVSENLIKRLKAF
;
A
#
# COMPACT_ATOMS: atom_id res chain seq x y z
N MET A 1 -31.18 0.16 41.78
CA MET A 1 -32.14 1.27 42.01
C MET A 1 -31.33 2.46 42.51
N ASN A 2 -31.04 3.57 41.82
CA ASN A 2 -30.89 4.08 40.44
C ASN A 2 -30.30 5.52 40.65
N PRO A 3 -29.74 6.31 39.70
CA PRO A 3 -29.42 6.09 38.28
C PRO A 3 -28.01 6.58 37.90
N ILE A 4 -27.24 5.79 37.16
CA ILE A 4 -26.17 6.42 36.35
C ILE A 4 -26.09 5.72 35.02
N GLY A 5 -26.98 6.12 34.12
CA GLY A 5 -26.75 6.07 32.68
C GLY A 5 -25.61 7.03 32.26
N ASN A 6 -24.53 7.03 33.04
CA ASN A 6 -23.33 7.83 32.85
C ASN A 6 -22.13 7.19 33.57
N THR A 7 -22.00 5.86 33.53
CA THR A 7 -20.68 5.24 33.75
C THR A 7 -19.73 5.92 32.76
N PRO A 8 -18.65 6.56 33.21
CA PRO A 8 -17.73 7.23 32.29
C PRO A 8 -17.31 6.20 31.25
N ILE A 9 -17.37 6.59 29.97
CA ILE A 9 -17.09 5.74 28.80
C ILE A 9 -15.83 4.87 29.02
N PHE A 10 -14.85 5.42 29.73
CA PHE A 10 -13.61 4.78 30.15
C PHE A 10 -13.76 3.47 30.96
N LEU A 11 -14.76 3.35 31.84
CA LEU A 11 -14.98 2.14 32.65
C LEU A 11 -15.60 0.99 31.85
N SER A 12 -16.30 1.28 30.75
CA SER A 12 -16.80 0.25 29.82
C SER A 12 -15.64 -0.45 29.11
N PHE A 13 -14.59 0.31 28.78
CA PHE A 13 -13.39 -0.19 28.10
C PHE A 13 -12.58 -1.18 28.95
N VAL A 14 -12.62 -0.99 30.27
CA VAL A 14 -11.87 -1.78 31.26
C VAL A 14 -12.69 -2.95 31.82
N SER A 15 -13.94 -3.13 31.36
CA SER A 15 -14.84 -4.21 31.84
C SER A 15 -14.40 -5.62 31.43
N HIS A 16 -13.59 -5.72 30.37
CA HIS A 16 -13.07 -6.98 29.85
C HIS A 16 -11.74 -7.39 30.51
N LEU A 17 -11.13 -6.49 31.30
CA LEU A 17 -9.89 -6.75 32.02
C LEU A 17 -10.17 -7.48 33.34
N SER A 18 -9.24 -8.34 33.75
CA SER A 18 -9.35 -9.04 35.03
C SER A 18 -9.21 -8.04 36.21
N GLU A 19 -9.85 -8.32 37.35
CA GLU A 19 -9.87 -7.42 38.51
C GLU A 19 -8.51 -6.83 38.94
N PRO A 20 -7.38 -7.57 38.93
CA PRO A 20 -6.07 -6.99 39.25
C PRO A 20 -5.57 -5.97 38.21
N GLU A 21 -5.88 -6.16 36.93
CA GLU A 21 -5.49 -5.25 35.84
C GLU A 21 -6.34 -3.98 35.87
N ARG A 22 -7.64 -4.10 36.19
CA ARG A 22 -8.54 -2.95 36.39
C ARG A 22 -8.01 -1.98 37.45
N ILE A 23 -7.47 -2.52 38.55
CA ILE A 23 -6.92 -1.72 39.66
C ILE A 23 -5.58 -1.06 39.25
N LYS A 24 -4.76 -1.73 38.44
CA LYS A 24 -3.49 -1.18 37.91
C LYS A 24 -3.75 -0.03 36.92
N VAL A 25 -4.71 -0.20 36.01
CA VAL A 25 -5.13 0.82 35.05
C VAL A 25 -5.83 2.00 35.74
N ALA A 26 -6.67 1.76 36.75
CA ALA A 26 -7.33 2.83 37.51
C ALA A 26 -6.36 3.68 38.34
N ARG A 27 -5.21 3.11 38.76
CA ARG A 27 -4.20 3.80 39.57
C ARG A 27 -3.17 4.54 38.73
N THR A 28 -2.74 3.94 37.63
CA THR A 28 -1.64 4.47 36.80
C THR A 28 -2.18 5.22 35.57
N GLY A 29 -3.43 4.99 35.18
CA GLY A 29 -4.01 5.52 33.94
C GLY A 29 -3.46 4.88 32.67
N ILE A 30 -2.65 3.82 32.79
CA ILE A 30 -1.91 3.18 31.69
C ILE A 30 -2.32 1.71 31.59
N ILE A 31 -2.77 1.31 30.40
CA ILE A 31 -2.99 -0.09 30.01
C ILE A 31 -1.63 -0.63 29.57
N GLU A 32 -1.17 -1.71 30.20
CA GLU A 32 0.17 -2.26 29.96
C GLU A 32 0.13 -3.12 28.68
N GLU A 33 0.61 -2.56 27.58
CA GLU A 33 0.78 -3.24 26.28
C GLU A 33 1.98 -4.20 26.33
N HIS A 34 1.84 -5.40 25.75
CA HIS A 34 2.89 -6.43 25.76
C HIS A 34 4.04 -6.08 24.78
N PRO A 35 5.30 -6.03 25.24
CA PRO A 35 6.44 -5.70 24.40
C PRO A 35 6.95 -6.94 23.67
N TRP A 36 6.58 -7.17 22.39
CA TRP A 36 7.36 -7.86 21.32
C TRP A 36 6.58 -7.95 19.97
N LEU A 37 5.98 -6.88 19.45
CA LEU A 37 5.54 -6.83 18.05
C LEU A 37 5.49 -5.40 17.52
N PHE A 38 6.62 -4.92 17.00
CA PHE A 38 6.81 -3.68 16.22
C PHE A 38 5.87 -2.51 16.54
N GLU A 39 6.30 -1.63 17.44
CA GLU A 39 5.63 -0.35 17.67
C GLU A 39 6.40 0.78 16.97
N GLU A 40 5.81 1.26 15.87
CA GLU A 40 5.72 2.70 15.55
C GLU A 40 4.56 2.81 14.53
N VAL A 41 3.32 2.82 15.04
CA VAL A 41 2.15 3.26 14.28
C VAL A 41 1.72 4.58 14.89
N GLU A 42 2.25 5.67 14.36
CA GLU A 42 1.62 6.98 14.51
C GLU A 42 0.30 6.95 13.72
N ASP A 43 -0.78 7.30 14.42
CA ASP A 43 -2.12 7.61 13.95
C ASP A 43 -2.98 6.46 13.39
N ASP A 44 -4.20 6.37 13.91
CA ASP A 44 -5.19 5.29 13.75
C ASP A 44 -5.84 5.27 12.35
N SER A 45 -5.13 5.76 11.33
CA SER A 45 -5.55 5.85 9.93
C SER A 45 -4.60 5.13 8.95
N GLU A 46 -3.41 4.68 9.37
CA GLU A 46 -2.42 4.08 8.47
C GLU A 46 -2.45 2.55 8.36
N SER A 47 -3.10 1.82 9.29
CA SER A 47 -3.24 0.35 9.18
C SER A 47 -4.11 -0.06 7.97
N VAL A 48 -5.07 0.80 7.61
CA VAL A 48 -5.88 0.68 6.39
C VAL A 48 -5.09 1.09 5.14
N ALA A 49 -3.98 1.82 5.27
CA ALA A 49 -3.21 2.39 4.17
C ALA A 49 -2.15 1.45 3.56
N LEU A 50 -1.75 0.37 4.25
CA LEU A 50 -0.75 -0.58 3.71
C LEU A 50 -1.27 -1.36 2.48
N THR A 51 -2.52 -1.83 2.51
CA THR A 51 -3.16 -2.54 1.40
C THR A 51 -3.35 -1.67 0.13
N PRO A 52 -3.82 -0.41 0.25
CA PRO A 52 -3.91 0.49 -0.90
C PRO A 52 -2.56 1.08 -1.32
N LEU A 53 -1.48 0.93 -0.56
CA LEU A 53 -0.13 1.29 -1.03
C LEU A 53 0.55 0.12 -1.77
N GLY A 54 0.36 -1.11 -1.31
CA GLY A 54 0.91 -2.31 -1.95
C GLY A 54 0.33 -2.57 -3.34
N THR A 55 -0.97 -2.33 -3.51
CA THR A 55 -1.68 -2.51 -4.80
C THR A 55 -1.13 -1.61 -5.92
N PRO A 56 -0.96 -0.28 -5.76
CA PRO A 56 -0.37 0.59 -6.77
C PRO A 56 1.13 0.38 -6.96
N ILE A 57 1.85 -0.17 -5.98
CA ILE A 57 3.25 -0.59 -6.19
C ILE A 57 3.32 -1.84 -7.08
N LEU A 58 2.42 -2.80 -6.91
CA LEU A 58 2.40 -4.06 -7.68
C LEU A 58 1.74 -3.94 -9.06
N ALA A 59 0.59 -3.27 -9.14
CA ALA A 59 -0.21 -3.10 -10.34
C ALA A 59 -0.47 -1.61 -10.57
N GLY A 60 0.63 -0.85 -10.72
CA GLY A 60 0.56 0.60 -10.88
C GLY A 60 -0.33 1.04 -12.06
N PRO A 61 -0.89 2.26 -11.99
CA PRO A 61 -1.81 2.78 -13.02
C PRO A 61 -1.19 2.82 -14.42
N GLY A 62 0.13 3.01 -14.51
CA GLY A 62 0.88 2.92 -15.76
C GLY A 62 0.82 1.53 -16.39
N THR A 63 1.06 0.48 -15.59
CA THR A 63 1.02 -0.92 -16.04
C THR A 63 -0.37 -1.30 -16.56
N ILE A 64 -1.43 -0.83 -15.89
CA ILE A 64 -2.82 -1.03 -16.34
C ILE A 64 -3.05 -0.34 -17.69
N THR A 65 -2.62 0.92 -17.83
CA THR A 65 -2.78 1.70 -19.07
C THR A 65 -2.01 1.07 -20.24
N THR A 66 -0.79 0.60 -20.00
CA THR A 66 0.00 -0.11 -21.00
C THR A 66 -0.66 -1.42 -21.43
N ALA A 67 -1.16 -2.22 -20.48
CA ALA A 67 -1.86 -3.47 -20.80
C ALA A 67 -3.13 -3.23 -21.63
N LEU A 68 -3.90 -2.19 -21.29
CA LEU A 68 -5.08 -1.77 -22.06
C LEU A 68 -4.71 -1.27 -23.46
N SER A 69 -3.68 -0.43 -23.56
CA SER A 69 -3.19 0.09 -24.84
C SER A 69 -2.73 -1.04 -25.77
N LEU A 70 -1.93 -1.99 -25.26
CA LEU A 70 -1.45 -3.15 -26.02
C LEU A 70 -2.59 -4.07 -26.48
N THR A 71 -3.66 -4.18 -25.69
CA THR A 71 -4.83 -5.00 -26.04
C THR A 71 -5.78 -4.27 -27.02
N GLY A 72 -5.85 -2.95 -26.97
CA GLY A 72 -6.72 -2.14 -27.82
C GLY A 72 -6.18 -1.87 -29.23
N ASN A 73 -4.86 -1.88 -29.44
CA ASN A 73 -4.23 -1.31 -30.65
C ASN A 73 -4.03 -2.27 -31.83
N LYS A 74 -5.09 -2.99 -32.21
CA LYS A 74 -5.19 -4.07 -33.23
C LYS A 74 -5.17 -5.45 -32.59
N SER A 75 -6.35 -6.05 -32.60
CA SER A 75 -6.68 -7.38 -32.11
C SER A 75 -6.03 -8.48 -32.95
N ASP A 76 -4.71 -8.62 -32.84
CA ASP A 76 -3.98 -9.76 -33.36
C ASP A 76 -3.83 -10.79 -32.22
N LEU A 77 -4.28 -12.03 -32.46
CA LEU A 77 -4.30 -13.09 -31.44
C LEU A 77 -2.90 -13.36 -30.86
N SER A 78 -1.86 -13.13 -31.66
CA SER A 78 -0.46 -13.26 -31.23
C SER A 78 -0.04 -12.23 -30.19
N VAL A 79 -0.52 -10.98 -30.29
CA VAL A 79 -0.16 -9.91 -29.34
C VAL A 79 -0.80 -10.20 -27.97
N ILE A 80 -2.05 -10.66 -27.97
CA ILE A 80 -2.77 -11.05 -26.75
C ILE A 80 -2.03 -12.19 -26.03
N PHE A 81 -1.57 -13.21 -26.77
CA PHE A 81 -0.82 -14.32 -26.19
C PHE A 81 0.51 -13.85 -25.55
N ILE A 82 1.23 -12.93 -26.20
CA ILE A 82 2.45 -12.31 -25.65
C ILE A 82 2.15 -11.60 -24.32
N VAL A 83 1.09 -10.77 -24.27
CA VAL A 83 0.76 -9.98 -23.08
C VAL A 83 0.42 -10.91 -21.90
N ILE A 84 -0.40 -11.93 -22.14
CA ILE A 84 -0.76 -12.92 -21.10
C ILE A 84 0.47 -13.69 -20.63
N ALA A 85 1.35 -14.11 -21.55
CA ALA A 85 2.58 -14.82 -21.21
C ALA A 85 3.53 -13.96 -20.35
N THR A 86 3.71 -12.68 -20.69
CA THR A 86 4.51 -11.75 -19.89
C THR A 86 3.89 -11.51 -18.51
N PHE A 87 2.56 -11.36 -18.42
CA PHE A 87 1.89 -11.17 -17.14
C PHE A 87 2.03 -12.41 -16.23
N ALA A 88 1.87 -13.61 -16.80
CA ALA A 88 2.08 -14.86 -16.09
C ALA A 88 3.53 -15.02 -15.60
N LEU A 89 4.51 -14.61 -16.40
CA LEU A 89 5.93 -14.60 -16.02
C LEU A 89 6.18 -13.68 -14.81
N VAL A 90 5.64 -12.45 -14.84
CA VAL A 90 5.78 -11.49 -13.73
C VAL A 90 5.14 -12.05 -12.45
N CYS A 91 3.94 -12.60 -12.54
CA CYS A 91 3.29 -13.26 -11.41
C CYS A 91 4.13 -14.40 -10.83
N LEU A 92 4.75 -15.22 -11.69
CA LEU A 92 5.64 -16.31 -11.26
C LEU A 92 6.87 -15.78 -10.51
N ILE A 93 7.49 -14.72 -11.02
CA ILE A 93 8.65 -14.07 -10.37
C ILE A 93 8.25 -13.52 -9.01
N THR A 94 7.12 -12.80 -8.92
CA THR A 94 6.60 -12.25 -7.66
C THR A 94 6.28 -13.36 -6.67
N TYR A 95 5.69 -14.46 -7.12
CA TYR A 95 5.39 -15.63 -6.28
C TYR A 95 6.66 -16.26 -5.69
N ILE A 96 7.69 -16.44 -6.51
CA ILE A 96 9.00 -16.95 -6.06
C ILE A 96 9.60 -15.98 -5.04
N CYS A 97 9.53 -14.67 -5.29
CA CYS A 97 10.01 -13.64 -4.37
C CYS A 97 9.31 -13.74 -3.00
N PHE A 98 7.99 -13.97 -2.99
CA PHE A 98 7.21 -14.15 -1.76
C PHE A 98 7.67 -15.37 -0.96
N ILE A 99 7.97 -16.49 -1.63
CA ILE A 99 8.51 -17.71 -1.00
C ILE A 99 9.86 -17.48 -0.32
N TYR A 100 10.72 -16.66 -0.92
CA TYR A 100 12.03 -16.32 -0.33
C TYR A 100 11.96 -15.10 0.61
N GLY A 101 10.79 -14.46 0.72
CA GLY A 101 10.57 -13.26 1.51
C GLY A 101 10.93 -13.44 2.98
N GLU A 102 10.50 -14.54 3.61
CA GLU A 102 10.81 -14.81 5.03
C GLU A 102 12.32 -14.92 5.32
N LYS A 103 13.11 -15.39 4.34
CA LYS A 103 14.58 -15.45 4.46
C LYS A 103 15.20 -14.08 4.24
N LEU A 104 14.65 -13.28 3.33
CA LEU A 104 15.09 -11.91 3.06
C LEU A 104 14.90 -11.02 4.28
N THR A 105 13.73 -11.09 4.95
CA THR A 105 13.40 -10.26 6.11
C THR A 105 14.33 -10.53 7.29
N LYS A 106 14.80 -11.77 7.48
CA LYS A 106 15.75 -12.13 8.56
C LYS A 106 17.18 -11.66 8.30
N SER A 107 17.52 -11.36 7.04
CA SER A 107 18.87 -10.95 6.64
C SER A 107 19.03 -9.43 6.53
N MET A 108 17.93 -8.67 6.54
CA MET A 108 17.97 -7.21 6.35
C MET A 108 18.28 -6.47 7.65
N SER A 109 19.38 -5.74 7.64
CA SER A 109 19.79 -4.87 8.74
C SER A 109 18.91 -3.60 8.81
N PRO A 110 18.61 -3.05 10.00
CA PRO A 110 17.73 -1.87 10.16
C PRO A 110 18.12 -0.66 9.29
N SER A 111 19.43 -0.43 9.09
CA SER A 111 19.92 0.65 8.23
C SER A 111 19.54 0.46 6.75
N PHE A 112 19.45 -0.79 6.28
CA PHE A 112 19.10 -1.10 4.90
C PHE A 112 17.62 -0.80 4.62
N ILE A 113 16.72 -1.15 5.55
CA ILE A 113 15.29 -0.80 5.43
C ILE A 113 15.12 0.72 5.31
N GLY A 114 15.80 1.50 6.15
CA GLY A 114 15.71 2.97 6.10
C GLY A 114 16.15 3.58 4.76
N VAL A 115 17.14 2.98 4.10
CA VAL A 115 17.57 3.40 2.75
C VAL A 115 16.52 3.03 1.70
N ILE A 116 16.00 1.79 1.75
CA ILE A 116 14.99 1.31 0.80
C ILE A 116 13.70 2.12 0.87
N THR A 117 13.22 2.48 2.06
CA THR A 117 12.01 3.31 2.22
C THR A 117 12.17 4.68 1.53
N ARG A 118 13.32 5.34 1.70
CA ARG A 118 13.62 6.60 1.01
C ARG A 118 13.69 6.42 -0.50
N LEU A 119 14.25 5.30 -0.94
CA LEU A 119 14.42 4.98 -2.35
C LEU A 119 13.07 4.71 -3.04
N ILE A 120 12.18 3.92 -2.42
CA ILE A 120 10.81 3.70 -2.92
C ILE A 120 10.06 5.03 -3.04
N GLY A 121 10.17 5.91 -2.03
CA GLY A 121 9.56 7.24 -2.08
C GLY A 121 10.11 8.12 -3.21
N LEU A 122 11.43 8.11 -3.41
CA LEU A 122 12.06 8.84 -4.52
C LEU A 122 11.64 8.30 -5.90
N ILE A 123 11.62 6.97 -6.08
CA ILE A 123 11.18 6.36 -7.34
C ILE A 123 9.71 6.69 -7.59
N LEU A 124 8.85 6.58 -6.58
CA LEU A 124 7.43 6.88 -6.72
C LEU A 124 7.21 8.34 -7.15
N SER A 125 7.97 9.28 -6.60
CA SER A 125 7.94 10.68 -7.00
C SER A 125 8.35 10.87 -8.48
N VAL A 126 9.43 10.21 -8.91
CA VAL A 126 9.89 10.25 -10.31
C VAL A 126 8.83 9.67 -11.25
N VAL A 127 8.28 8.50 -10.93
CA VAL A 127 7.24 7.83 -11.73
C VAL A 127 5.97 8.68 -11.81
N ALA A 128 5.58 9.35 -10.72
CA ALA A 128 4.44 10.26 -10.72
C ALA A 128 4.64 11.44 -11.67
N VAL A 129 5.82 12.09 -11.60
CA VAL A 129 6.14 13.21 -12.52
C VAL A 129 6.20 12.73 -13.97
N GLN A 130 6.76 11.54 -14.22
CA GLN A 130 6.80 10.95 -15.55
C GLN A 130 5.38 10.74 -16.11
N MET A 131 4.46 10.16 -15.34
CA MET A 131 3.06 9.95 -15.74
C MET A 131 2.37 11.27 -16.10
N ILE A 132 2.63 12.35 -15.33
CA ILE A 132 2.08 13.68 -15.62
C ILE A 132 2.60 14.21 -16.96
N ILE A 133 3.91 14.11 -17.20
CA ILE A 133 4.53 14.58 -18.44
C ILE A 133 4.00 13.80 -19.65
N GLU A 134 3.91 12.47 -19.56
CA GLU A 134 3.37 11.61 -20.61
C GLU A 134 1.93 12.00 -20.96
N GLY A 135 1.07 12.17 -19.93
CA GLY A 135 -0.32 12.58 -20.12
C GLY A 135 -0.47 13.97 -20.76
N VAL A 136 0.29 14.97 -20.29
CA VAL A 136 0.24 16.34 -20.85
C VAL A 136 0.74 16.37 -22.30
N THR A 137 1.82 15.63 -22.58
CA THR A 137 2.40 15.56 -23.93
C THR A 137 1.40 14.94 -24.90
N GLU A 138 0.78 13.82 -24.53
CA GLU A 138 -0.22 13.14 -25.36
C GLU A 138 -1.44 14.03 -25.64
N VAL A 139 -1.95 14.76 -24.64
CA VAL A 139 -3.06 15.71 -24.84
C VAL A 139 -2.67 16.83 -25.79
N SER A 140 -1.47 17.40 -25.65
CA SER A 140 -1.01 18.51 -26.49
C SER A 140 -0.87 18.11 -27.97
N GLU A 141 -0.29 16.93 -28.24
CA GLU A 141 -0.15 16.41 -29.60
C GLU A 141 -1.50 16.12 -30.26
N ASN A 142 -2.43 15.54 -29.50
CA ASN A 142 -3.77 15.23 -29.98
C ASN A 142 -4.56 16.50 -30.34
N LEU A 143 -4.44 17.57 -29.54
CA LEU A 143 -5.07 18.85 -29.84
C LEU A 143 -4.50 19.51 -31.11
N ILE A 144 -3.17 19.49 -31.28
CA ILE A 144 -2.52 20.04 -32.48
C ILE A 144 -2.95 19.28 -33.73
N LYS A 145 -3.01 17.94 -33.67
CA LYS A 145 -3.49 17.11 -34.78
C LYS A 145 -4.95 17.45 -35.15
N ARG A 146 -5.82 17.66 -34.15
CA ARG A 146 -7.22 18.02 -34.37
C ARG A 146 -7.39 19.42 -34.96
N LEU A 147 -6.58 20.39 -34.55
CA LEU A 147 -6.61 21.76 -35.11
C LEU A 147 -6.12 21.83 -36.56
N LYS A 148 -5.12 21.03 -36.93
CA LYS A 148 -4.64 20.93 -38.33
C LYS A 148 -5.59 20.15 -39.25
N ALA A 149 -6.51 19.38 -38.70
CA ALA A 149 -7.51 18.62 -39.45
C ALA A 149 -8.76 19.44 -39.77
N PHE A 150 -8.88 20.64 -39.19
CA PHE A 150 -9.84 21.69 -39.54
C PHE A 150 -9.22 22.67 -40.54
#